data_AF-A0AAU2S5Z9-F1
#
_entry.id   AF-A0AAU2S5Z9-F1
#
_cell.length_a   1.000
_cell.length_b   1.000
_cell.length_c   1.000
_cell.angle_alpha   90.00
_cell.angle_beta   90.00
_cell.angle_gamma   90.00
#
_symmetry.space_group_name_H-M   'P 1'
#
loop_
_entity.id
_entity.type
_entity.pdbx_description
1 polymer ?
#
loop_
_entity_poly.entity_id
_entity_poly.type
_entity_poly.pdbx_seq_one_letter_code
_entity_poly.pdbx_strand_id
1 'polypeptide(L)'
;MSTTVQTFPRTLGEVLASGDAALTNPDVTRTRACTTVAQVLEAEERAAVRRSVDAQFPVVAAFLAAGIEWPTSHSITANLPGDFPWCALGECLEHRCRDGEAFTERSSAQASCGGEGAALDSADAEQVIDNVAEFLEDMRALHTQLLEGASPKVVKWVRDLEAYVEDEPDPRAAYEEVAAAIRSKRPCKTYAWCTERGQHEDHQGAPIAVTVPGETDPYLDARLLSFGPGTESIGFAESDVTPGQARQEAAKLREFADRLEGLAAVVEAGR
;
A
#
# COMPACT_ATOMS: atom_id res chain seq x y z
N MET A 1 42.58 13.38 -14.59
CA MET A 1 42.18 12.50 -13.47
C MET A 1 40.90 13.07 -12.91
N SER A 2 39.76 12.42 -13.16
CA SER A 2 38.47 12.82 -12.60
C SER A 2 38.25 12.02 -11.32
N THR A 3 38.43 12.65 -10.16
CA THR A 3 38.09 12.07 -8.87
C THR A 3 36.59 12.14 -8.68
N THR A 4 35.89 11.07 -9.06
CA THR A 4 34.48 10.89 -8.71
C THR A 4 34.42 10.53 -7.23
N VAL A 5 34.09 11.50 -6.39
CA VAL A 5 33.78 11.26 -4.97
C VAL A 5 32.40 10.62 -4.93
N GLN A 6 32.31 9.37 -4.49
CA GLN A 6 31.04 8.74 -4.14
C GLN A 6 30.52 9.39 -2.86
N THR A 7 29.49 10.23 -2.98
CA THR A 7 28.73 10.72 -1.85
C THR A 7 27.51 9.81 -1.65
N PHE A 8 27.40 9.21 -0.47
CA PHE A 8 26.21 8.48 -0.04
C PHE A 8 25.11 9.48 0.35
N PRO A 9 23.84 9.21 0.01
CA PRO A 9 22.73 10.02 0.48
C PRO A 9 22.65 9.96 2.01
N ARG A 10 22.45 11.11 2.66
CA ARG A 10 22.39 11.23 4.13
C ARG A 10 20.97 11.16 4.67
N THR A 11 19.96 11.23 3.81
CA THR A 11 18.55 11.25 4.23
C THR A 11 17.65 10.51 3.25
N LEU A 12 16.51 9.98 3.74
CA LEU A 12 15.46 9.38 2.92
C LEU A 12 14.99 10.30 1.79
N GLY A 13 14.91 11.62 2.04
CA GLY A 13 14.53 12.60 1.02
C GLY A 13 15.49 12.64 -0.19
N GLU A 14 16.79 12.47 0.04
CA GLU A 14 17.80 12.43 -1.02
C GLU A 14 17.76 11.11 -1.83
N VAL A 15 17.45 10.00 -1.15
CA VAL A 15 17.23 8.68 -1.79
C VAL A 15 16.01 8.73 -2.73
N LEU A 16 14.91 9.33 -2.27
CA LEU A 16 13.67 9.45 -3.06
C LEU A 16 13.84 10.42 -4.25
N ALA A 17 14.50 11.56 -4.06
CA ALA A 17 14.76 12.53 -5.12
C ALA A 17 15.64 11.94 -6.25
N SER A 18 16.58 11.06 -5.90
CA SER A 18 17.43 10.35 -6.87
C SER A 18 16.64 9.34 -7.71
N GLY A 19 15.62 8.70 -7.12
CA GLY A 19 14.68 7.83 -7.82
C GLY A 19 13.81 8.58 -8.84
N ASP A 20 13.29 9.76 -8.45
CA ASP A 20 12.49 10.62 -9.35
C ASP A 20 13.32 11.08 -10.57
N ALA A 21 14.60 11.41 -10.40
CA ALA A 21 15.49 11.78 -11.51
C ALA A 21 15.81 10.62 -12.48
N ALA A 22 15.66 9.37 -12.05
CA ALA A 22 15.79 8.20 -12.93
C ALA A 22 14.52 7.99 -13.79
N LEU A 23 13.35 8.36 -13.27
CA LEU A 23 12.05 8.26 -13.94
C LEU A 23 11.88 9.28 -15.09
N THR A 24 12.53 10.44 -15.04
CA THR A 24 12.38 11.52 -16.03
C THR A 24 13.32 11.43 -17.24
N ASN A 25 14.01 10.31 -17.47
CA ASN A 25 14.91 10.15 -18.62
C ASN A 25 14.14 9.73 -19.91
N PRO A 26 14.02 10.60 -20.92
CA PRO A 26 13.21 10.34 -22.12
C PRO A 26 13.74 9.22 -23.03
N ASP A 27 15.00 8.81 -22.90
CA ASP A 27 15.59 7.72 -23.70
C ASP A 27 15.05 6.33 -23.29
N VAL A 28 14.43 6.20 -22.11
CA VAL A 28 13.82 4.93 -21.65
C VAL A 28 12.36 4.81 -22.10
N THR A 29 11.71 5.93 -22.43
CA THR A 29 10.25 6.00 -22.63
C THR A 29 9.79 5.65 -24.05
N ARG A 30 10.70 5.29 -24.98
CA ARG A 30 10.39 5.22 -26.42
C ARG A 30 10.68 3.88 -27.08
N THR A 31 10.09 2.77 -26.63
CA THR A 31 9.90 1.61 -27.52
C THR A 31 8.72 0.69 -27.15
N ARG A 32 7.81 0.53 -28.14
CA ARG A 32 6.77 -0.51 -28.39
C ARG A 32 5.49 -0.61 -27.51
N ALA A 33 4.38 -0.28 -28.19
CA ALA A 33 3.01 -0.83 -28.11
C ALA A 33 2.33 -0.96 -26.73
N CYS A 34 1.49 0.02 -26.42
CA CYS A 34 0.29 -0.03 -25.57
C CYS A 34 0.37 -0.73 -24.20
N THR A 35 1.53 -0.77 -23.58
CA THR A 35 1.67 -0.93 -22.12
C THR A 35 2.94 -0.17 -21.74
N THR A 36 2.83 0.84 -20.89
CA THR A 36 4.03 1.59 -20.48
C THR A 36 4.90 0.68 -19.61
N VAL A 37 6.22 0.91 -19.62
CA VAL A 37 7.16 0.20 -18.71
C VAL A 37 6.69 0.32 -17.25
N ALA A 38 6.07 1.44 -16.90
CA ALA A 38 5.40 1.65 -15.62
C ALA A 38 4.20 0.70 -15.40
N GLN A 39 3.35 0.42 -16.41
CA GLN A 39 2.24 -0.53 -16.29
C GLN A 39 2.69 -2.00 -16.24
N VAL A 40 3.77 -2.36 -16.94
CA VAL A 40 4.39 -3.70 -16.82
C VAL A 40 5.04 -3.84 -15.45
N LEU A 41 5.82 -2.84 -15.01
CA LEU A 41 6.39 -2.79 -13.65
C LEU A 41 5.31 -2.74 -12.58
N GLU A 42 4.16 -2.11 -12.82
CA GLU A 42 3.08 -2.06 -11.84
C GLU A 42 2.29 -3.38 -11.78
N ALA A 43 2.19 -4.13 -12.89
CA ALA A 43 1.64 -5.49 -12.91
C ALA A 43 2.60 -6.51 -12.29
N GLU A 44 3.90 -6.38 -12.55
CA GLU A 44 4.97 -7.20 -11.96
C GLU A 44 5.18 -6.85 -10.47
N GLU A 45 5.22 -5.58 -10.09
CA GLU A 45 5.22 -5.15 -8.68
C GLU A 45 3.92 -5.55 -7.98
N ARG A 46 2.76 -5.57 -8.64
CA ARG A 46 1.51 -6.05 -8.02
C ARG A 46 1.50 -7.56 -7.84
N ALA A 47 2.15 -8.31 -8.73
CA ALA A 47 2.39 -9.74 -8.55
C ALA A 47 3.47 -10.02 -7.50
N ALA A 48 4.56 -9.24 -7.46
CA ALA A 48 5.65 -9.34 -6.49
C ALA A 48 5.25 -8.86 -5.09
N VAL A 49 4.40 -7.84 -4.96
CA VAL A 49 3.79 -7.41 -3.71
C VAL A 49 2.75 -8.43 -3.22
N ARG A 50 2.01 -9.11 -4.11
CA ARG A 50 1.14 -10.22 -3.71
C ARG A 50 1.95 -11.41 -3.18
N ARG A 51 3.06 -11.75 -3.86
CA ARG A 51 4.06 -12.73 -3.39
C ARG A 51 4.76 -12.30 -2.10
N SER A 52 4.97 -11.00 -1.90
CA SER A 52 5.56 -10.44 -0.67
C SER A 52 4.57 -10.31 0.48
N VAL A 53 3.26 -10.19 0.21
CA VAL A 53 2.18 -10.28 1.21
C VAL A 53 2.04 -11.73 1.69
N ASP A 54 2.17 -12.71 0.78
CA ASP A 54 2.32 -14.12 1.14
C ASP A 54 3.62 -14.35 1.95
N ALA A 55 4.70 -13.61 1.63
CA ALA A 55 5.94 -13.59 2.40
C ALA A 55 5.84 -12.89 3.76
N GLN A 56 4.75 -12.17 4.04
CA GLN A 56 4.57 -11.34 5.23
C GLN A 56 3.51 -11.85 6.21
N PHE A 57 2.88 -13.00 6.00
CA PHE A 57 2.12 -13.64 7.07
C PHE A 57 2.97 -14.57 7.96
N PRO A 58 4.11 -14.14 8.51
CA PRO A 58 4.38 -13.76 9.92
C PRO A 58 3.26 -13.74 10.97
N VAL A 59 2.01 -14.00 10.59
CA VAL A 59 1.01 -14.67 11.42
C VAL A 59 1.38 -16.11 11.71
N VAL A 60 2.05 -16.81 10.79
CA VAL A 60 2.65 -18.13 11.02
C VAL A 60 3.78 -18.05 12.06
N ALA A 61 4.49 -16.93 12.12
CA ALA A 61 5.52 -16.69 13.13
C ALA A 61 4.94 -16.35 14.51
N ALA A 62 3.74 -15.73 14.60
CA ALA A 62 3.01 -15.58 15.85
C ALA A 62 2.39 -16.90 16.35
N PHE A 63 2.06 -17.81 15.42
CA PHE A 63 1.48 -19.13 15.67
C PHE A 63 2.46 -20.13 16.31
N LEU A 64 3.77 -20.04 15.99
CA LEU A 64 4.79 -20.92 16.55
C LEU A 64 5.44 -20.38 17.85
N ALA A 65 5.33 -19.08 18.12
CA ALA A 65 6.01 -18.43 19.24
C ALA A 65 5.20 -18.40 20.56
N ALA A 66 3.88 -18.66 20.53
CA ALA A 66 3.04 -18.77 21.72
C ALA A 66 3.09 -20.19 22.34
N GLY A 67 4.31 -20.64 22.66
CA GLY A 67 4.64 -21.96 23.18
C GLY A 67 3.59 -22.61 24.07
N ILE A 68 3.33 -23.88 23.76
CA ILE A 68 2.54 -24.80 24.59
C ILE A 68 3.30 -25.03 25.90
N GLU A 69 3.19 -24.09 26.84
CA GLU A 69 3.20 -24.45 28.25
C GLU A 69 1.83 -25.05 28.53
N TRP A 70 1.82 -26.36 28.82
CA TRP A 70 0.62 -27.06 29.20
C TRP A 70 0.00 -26.40 30.43
N PRO A 71 -1.33 -26.14 30.45
CA PRO A 71 -2.01 -25.73 31.66
C PRO A 71 -1.72 -26.74 32.78
N THR A 72 -1.45 -26.26 34.00
CA THR A 72 -1.41 -27.15 35.16
C THR A 72 -2.83 -27.66 35.42
N SER A 73 -3.08 -28.90 35.03
CA SER A 73 -4.34 -29.58 35.30
C SER A 73 -4.40 -29.96 36.77
N HIS A 74 -5.56 -29.73 37.38
CA HIS A 74 -5.86 -30.24 38.71
C HIS A 74 -7.21 -30.95 38.64
N SER A 75 -7.32 -32.08 39.35
CA SER A 75 -8.57 -32.81 39.44
C SER A 75 -9.56 -32.01 40.28
N ILE A 76 -10.74 -31.77 39.73
CA ILE A 76 -11.83 -31.15 40.48
C ILE A 76 -12.32 -32.18 41.51
N THR A 77 -12.18 -31.86 42.80
CA THR A 77 -12.74 -32.65 43.89
C THR A 77 -14.11 -32.09 44.30
N ALA A 78 -15.03 -32.99 44.64
CA ALA A 78 -16.49 -32.84 44.59
C ALA A 78 -17.18 -31.83 45.54
N ASN A 79 -16.57 -30.70 45.87
CA ASN A 79 -17.08 -29.81 46.92
C ASN A 79 -17.40 -28.36 46.49
N LEU A 80 -17.54 -28.07 45.20
CA LEU A 80 -18.00 -26.73 44.74
C LEU A 80 -19.39 -26.79 44.07
N PRO A 81 -20.31 -25.85 44.39
CA PRO A 81 -21.65 -25.85 43.83
C PRO A 81 -21.62 -25.31 42.40
N GLY A 82 -21.73 -26.22 41.44
CA GLY A 82 -21.70 -25.91 40.00
C GLY A 82 -21.47 -27.18 39.17
N ASP A 83 -22.22 -28.25 39.47
CA ASP A 83 -22.08 -29.53 38.76
C ASP A 83 -22.62 -29.40 37.34
N PHE A 84 -21.73 -29.47 36.35
CA PHE A 84 -22.14 -29.68 34.96
C PHE A 84 -22.70 -31.11 34.84
N PRO A 85 -24.01 -31.30 34.57
CA PRO A 85 -24.68 -32.61 34.70
C PRO A 85 -24.21 -33.66 33.69
N TRP A 86 -23.33 -33.30 32.76
CA TRP A 86 -22.73 -34.18 31.76
C TRP A 86 -21.33 -34.67 32.11
N CYS A 87 -20.77 -34.26 33.25
CA CYS A 87 -19.42 -34.63 33.67
C CYS A 87 -19.44 -35.62 34.84
N ALA A 88 -18.85 -36.80 34.67
CA ALA A 88 -18.69 -37.78 35.76
C ALA A 88 -17.46 -37.44 36.63
N LEU A 89 -17.53 -37.82 37.90
CA LEU A 89 -16.50 -37.56 38.90
C LEU A 89 -15.16 -38.21 38.47
N GLY A 90 -14.12 -37.38 38.30
CA GLY A 90 -12.80 -37.81 37.82
C GLY A 90 -12.64 -37.89 36.30
N GLU A 91 -13.68 -37.60 35.53
CA GLU A 91 -13.61 -37.57 34.05
C GLU A 91 -13.41 -36.17 33.47
N CYS A 92 -13.42 -35.10 34.28
CA CYS A 92 -13.14 -33.76 33.77
C CYS A 92 -11.96 -33.07 34.47
N LEU A 93 -11.18 -32.38 33.65
CA LEU A 93 -10.04 -31.57 34.04
C LEU A 93 -10.38 -30.10 33.75
N GLU A 94 -10.13 -29.23 34.71
CA GLU A 94 -10.19 -27.78 34.49
C GLU A 94 -8.80 -27.30 34.08
N HIS A 95 -8.74 -26.61 32.94
CA HIS A 95 -7.54 -25.98 32.43
C HIS A 95 -7.68 -24.46 32.58
N ARG A 96 -6.67 -23.82 33.15
CA ARG A 96 -6.55 -22.36 33.16
C ARG A 96 -5.57 -21.90 32.10
N CYS A 97 -6.04 -21.06 31.18
CA CYS A 97 -5.20 -20.39 30.19
C CYS A 97 -4.55 -19.14 30.83
N ARG A 98 -3.53 -18.58 30.16
CA ARG A 98 -2.69 -17.49 30.71
C ARG A 98 -3.43 -16.16 30.88
N ASP A 99 -4.47 -15.93 30.09
CA ASP A 99 -5.38 -14.79 30.17
C ASP A 99 -6.36 -14.86 31.36
N GLY A 100 -6.37 -15.97 32.10
CA GLY A 100 -7.24 -16.20 33.24
C GLY A 100 -8.57 -16.86 32.87
N GLU A 101 -8.82 -17.15 31.59
CA GLU A 101 -9.98 -17.95 31.19
C GLU A 101 -9.78 -19.41 31.61
N ALA A 102 -10.87 -20.05 32.06
CA ALA A 102 -10.88 -21.44 32.46
C ALA A 102 -11.89 -22.22 31.61
N PHE A 103 -11.52 -23.43 31.19
CA PHE A 103 -12.42 -24.35 30.52
C PHE A 103 -12.31 -25.77 31.09
N THR A 104 -13.41 -26.52 30.98
CA THR A 104 -13.54 -27.87 31.53
C THR A 104 -13.58 -28.89 30.40
N GLU A 105 -12.57 -29.75 30.32
CA GLU A 105 -12.45 -30.82 29.32
C GLU A 105 -12.82 -32.17 29.92
N ARG A 106 -13.54 -33.02 29.16
CA ARG A 106 -13.73 -34.44 29.50
C ARG A 106 -12.55 -35.24 28.99
N SER A 107 -11.92 -36.07 29.82
CA SER A 107 -10.59 -36.70 29.67
C SER A 107 -10.32 -37.56 28.43
N SER A 108 -11.21 -37.56 27.44
CA SER A 108 -11.08 -38.28 26.18
C SER A 108 -11.01 -37.38 24.93
N ALA A 109 -10.99 -36.05 25.08
CA ALA A 109 -11.09 -35.13 23.94
C ALA A 109 -10.11 -33.95 24.04
N GLN A 110 -8.87 -34.15 23.57
CA GLN A 110 -7.84 -33.09 23.45
C GLN A 110 -8.43 -31.76 22.98
N ALA A 111 -8.52 -30.79 23.87
CA ALA A 111 -8.90 -29.42 23.55
C ALA A 111 -7.71 -28.48 23.78
N SER A 112 -7.48 -27.57 22.83
CA SER A 112 -6.53 -26.46 22.95
C SER A 112 -7.28 -25.17 23.31
N CYS A 113 -6.64 -24.27 24.05
CA CYS A 113 -7.19 -22.94 24.36
C CYS A 113 -7.45 -22.15 23.05
N GLY A 114 -8.70 -22.10 22.58
CA GLY A 114 -9.32 -20.92 21.98
C GLY A 114 -8.80 -20.33 20.65
N GLY A 115 -7.89 -20.99 19.93
CA GLY A 115 -7.61 -20.66 18.53
C GLY A 115 -7.92 -21.87 17.64
N GLU A 116 -8.54 -21.69 16.48
CA GLU A 116 -8.51 -22.69 15.39
C GLU A 116 -7.07 -22.82 14.89
N GLY A 117 -6.21 -23.38 15.72
CA GLY A 117 -4.83 -23.69 15.40
C GLY A 117 -4.70 -25.19 15.23
N ALA A 118 -4.43 -25.62 14.00
CA ALA A 118 -3.93 -26.96 13.78
C ALA A 118 -2.60 -27.10 14.54
N ALA A 119 -2.57 -27.91 15.59
CA ALA A 119 -1.33 -28.26 16.24
C ALA A 119 -0.52 -29.10 15.24
N LEU A 120 0.55 -28.53 14.70
CA LEU A 120 1.52 -29.26 13.90
C LEU A 120 2.31 -30.18 14.83
N ASP A 121 2.50 -31.44 14.44
CA ASP A 121 3.47 -32.27 15.14
C ASP A 121 4.90 -31.80 14.81
N SER A 122 5.90 -32.36 15.50
CA SER A 122 7.30 -31.92 15.31
C SER A 122 7.81 -32.15 13.88
N ALA A 123 7.31 -33.17 13.18
CA ALA A 123 7.71 -33.46 11.81
C ALA A 123 7.05 -32.48 10.83
N ASP A 124 5.78 -32.16 11.04
CA ASP A 124 5.06 -31.15 10.26
C ASP A 124 5.64 -29.74 10.48
N ALA A 125 6.05 -29.42 11.70
CA ALA A 125 6.70 -28.15 12.02
C ALA A 125 8.06 -28.01 11.31
N GLU A 126 8.89 -29.06 11.29
CA GLU A 126 10.15 -29.09 10.54
C GLU A 126 9.91 -28.91 9.04
N GLN A 127 8.92 -29.62 8.48
CA GLN A 127 8.57 -29.48 7.05
C GLN A 127 8.10 -28.06 6.71
N VAL A 128 7.33 -27.41 7.60
CA VAL A 128 6.91 -26.00 7.39
C VAL A 128 8.11 -25.06 7.43
N ILE A 129 9.07 -25.27 8.34
CA ILE A 129 10.30 -24.47 8.42
C ILE A 129 11.11 -24.61 7.14
N ASP A 130 11.30 -25.83 6.65
CA ASP A 130 12.05 -26.10 5.41
C ASP A 130 11.38 -25.45 4.20
N ASN A 131 10.04 -25.57 4.09
CA ASN A 131 9.28 -24.93 3.02
C ASN A 131 9.39 -23.39 3.06
N VAL A 132 9.39 -22.79 4.24
CA VAL A 132 9.56 -21.34 4.41
C VAL A 132 10.99 -20.93 4.01
N ALA A 133 12.00 -21.72 4.37
CA ALA A 133 13.39 -21.45 4.00
C ALA A 133 13.58 -21.52 2.47
N GLU A 134 13.03 -22.54 1.81
CA GLU A 134 13.05 -22.67 0.34
C GLU A 134 12.36 -21.47 -0.34
N PHE A 135 11.18 -21.09 0.12
CA PHE A 135 10.46 -19.93 -0.39
C PHE A 135 11.25 -18.61 -0.25
N LEU A 136 11.94 -18.41 0.87
CA LEU A 136 12.76 -17.21 1.08
C LEU A 136 13.99 -17.19 0.15
N GLU A 137 14.62 -18.33 -0.11
CA GLU A 137 15.71 -18.44 -1.09
C GLU A 137 15.21 -18.17 -2.52
N ASP A 138 14.03 -18.69 -2.89
CA ASP A 138 13.40 -18.38 -4.18
C ASP A 138 13.12 -16.88 -4.34
N MET A 139 12.65 -16.21 -3.29
CA MET A 139 12.43 -14.76 -3.30
C MET A 139 13.73 -13.97 -3.44
N ARG A 140 14.84 -14.43 -2.81
CA ARG A 140 16.18 -13.84 -2.99
C ARG A 140 16.71 -14.04 -4.41
N ALA A 141 16.51 -15.23 -4.98
CA ALA A 141 16.87 -15.53 -6.36
C ALA A 141 16.09 -14.66 -7.35
N LEU A 142 14.78 -14.50 -7.14
CA LEU A 142 13.93 -13.62 -7.94
C LEU A 142 14.37 -12.16 -7.83
N HIS A 143 14.68 -11.67 -6.62
CA HIS A 143 15.22 -10.32 -6.42
C HIS A 143 16.52 -10.12 -7.21
N THR A 144 17.43 -11.09 -7.16
CA THR A 144 18.68 -11.06 -7.93
C THR A 144 18.41 -10.99 -9.44
N GLN A 145 17.50 -11.81 -9.95
CA GLN A 145 17.11 -11.79 -11.38
C GLN A 145 16.49 -10.45 -11.80
N LEU A 146 15.64 -9.85 -10.94
CA LEU A 146 15.06 -8.53 -11.19
C LEU A 146 16.15 -7.45 -11.27
N LEU A 147 17.22 -7.57 -10.48
CA LEU A 147 18.35 -6.65 -10.51
C LEU A 147 19.29 -6.88 -11.71
N GLU A 148 19.44 -8.11 -12.20
CA GLU A 148 20.27 -8.43 -13.37
C GLU A 148 19.77 -7.75 -14.66
N GLY A 149 18.45 -7.55 -14.78
CA GLY A 149 17.82 -6.79 -15.88
C GLY A 149 17.64 -5.30 -15.60
N ALA A 150 17.92 -4.84 -14.39
CA ALA A 150 17.67 -3.46 -13.98
C ALA A 150 18.78 -2.51 -14.48
N SER A 151 18.41 -1.25 -14.70
CA SER A 151 19.41 -0.24 -15.04
C SER A 151 20.42 -0.05 -13.89
N PRO A 152 21.68 0.32 -14.16
CA PRO A 152 22.67 0.59 -13.11
C PRO A 152 22.22 1.61 -12.06
N LYS A 153 21.32 2.53 -12.43
CA LYS A 153 20.73 3.52 -11.51
C LYS A 153 19.79 2.85 -10.49
N VAL A 154 18.96 1.90 -10.94
CA VAL A 154 18.04 1.16 -10.08
C VAL A 154 18.81 0.26 -9.14
N VAL A 155 19.81 -0.48 -9.65
CA VAL A 155 20.68 -1.33 -8.80
C VAL A 155 21.38 -0.50 -7.74
N LYS A 156 21.91 0.67 -8.10
CA LYS A 156 22.53 1.59 -7.13
C LYS A 156 21.51 2.06 -6.08
N TRP A 157 20.33 2.50 -6.51
CA TRP A 157 19.28 2.98 -5.61
C TRP A 157 18.82 1.90 -4.62
N VAL A 158 18.63 0.66 -5.06
CA VAL A 158 18.29 -0.47 -4.17
C VAL A 158 19.40 -0.71 -3.14
N ARG A 159 20.67 -0.71 -3.56
CA ARG A 159 21.81 -0.87 -2.63
C ARG A 159 21.92 0.28 -1.63
N ASP A 160 21.75 1.52 -2.09
CA ASP A 160 21.77 2.70 -1.22
C ASP A 160 20.62 2.62 -0.20
N LEU A 161 19.47 2.07 -0.59
CA LEU A 161 18.32 1.84 0.29
C LEU A 161 18.56 0.71 1.30
N GLU A 162 19.12 -0.43 0.87
CA GLU A 162 19.50 -1.53 1.75
C GLU A 162 20.49 -1.05 2.82
N ALA A 163 21.52 -0.30 2.43
CA ALA A 163 22.49 0.28 3.36
C ALA A 163 21.83 1.26 4.34
N TYR A 164 20.90 2.10 3.88
CA TYR A 164 20.14 3.00 4.76
C TYR A 164 19.36 2.21 5.81
N VAL A 165 18.64 1.16 5.41
CA VAL A 165 17.81 0.38 6.33
C VAL A 165 18.64 -0.44 7.32
N GLU A 166 19.82 -0.95 6.91
CA GLU A 166 20.75 -1.64 7.80
C GLU A 166 21.35 -0.72 8.89
N ASP A 167 21.52 0.57 8.58
CA ASP A 167 22.04 1.58 9.52
C ASP A 167 20.98 2.09 10.51
N GLU A 168 19.69 1.78 10.30
CA GLU A 168 18.61 2.22 11.19
C GLU A 168 18.47 1.33 12.44
N PRO A 169 18.17 1.91 13.63
CA PRO A 169 18.03 1.13 14.88
C PRO A 169 16.92 0.07 14.85
N ASP A 170 15.90 0.28 14.01
CA ASP A 170 14.83 -0.67 13.74
C ASP A 170 14.67 -0.82 12.21
N PRO A 171 15.39 -1.78 11.59
CA PRO A 171 15.35 -2.00 10.16
C PRO A 171 13.93 -2.31 9.64
N ARG A 172 13.09 -2.94 10.47
CA ARG A 172 11.71 -3.25 10.09
C ARG A 172 10.89 -1.97 9.97
N ALA A 173 10.95 -1.09 10.97
CA ALA A 173 10.26 0.20 10.92
C ALA A 173 10.74 1.04 9.74
N ALA A 174 12.05 1.03 9.46
CA ALA A 174 12.63 1.72 8.31
C ALA A 174 12.11 1.16 6.97
N TYR A 175 12.01 -0.16 6.81
CA TYR A 175 11.38 -0.77 5.62
C TYR A 175 9.90 -0.38 5.49
N GLU A 176 9.14 -0.35 6.59
CA GLU A 176 7.74 0.06 6.58
C GLU A 176 7.57 1.53 6.16
N GLU A 177 8.43 2.42 6.64
CA GLU A 177 8.47 3.84 6.27
C GLU A 177 8.81 4.02 4.78
N VAL A 178 9.87 3.37 4.31
CA VAL A 178 10.28 3.41 2.90
C VAL A 178 9.17 2.87 2.01
N ALA A 179 8.56 1.74 2.38
CA ALA A 179 7.46 1.17 1.62
C ALA A 179 6.25 2.12 1.61
N ALA A 180 5.96 2.81 2.70
CA ALA A 180 4.92 3.83 2.76
C ALA A 180 5.25 5.03 1.86
N ALA A 181 6.50 5.47 1.83
CA ALA A 181 6.96 6.55 0.96
C ALA A 181 6.90 6.17 -0.52
N ILE A 182 7.31 4.95 -0.89
CA ILE A 182 7.17 4.46 -2.27
C ILE A 182 5.70 4.36 -2.65
N ARG A 183 4.87 3.77 -1.76
CA ARG A 183 3.42 3.68 -1.98
C ARG A 183 2.82 5.06 -2.23
N SER A 184 3.14 6.06 -1.41
CA SER A 184 2.60 7.42 -1.55
C SER A 184 3.01 8.15 -2.83
N LYS A 185 4.05 7.66 -3.54
CA LYS A 185 4.48 8.21 -4.83
C LYS A 185 3.87 7.53 -6.04
N ARG A 186 3.23 6.37 -5.87
CA ARG A 186 2.63 5.61 -6.97
C ARG A 186 1.45 6.39 -7.58
N PRO A 187 1.27 6.35 -8.91
CA PRO A 187 0.07 6.90 -9.54
C PRO A 187 -1.20 6.23 -9.02
N CYS A 188 -2.32 6.95 -9.09
CA CYS A 188 -3.63 6.38 -8.84
C CYS A 188 -3.88 5.14 -9.72
N LYS A 189 -4.35 4.05 -9.10
CA LYS A 189 -4.67 2.79 -9.81
C LYS A 189 -6.11 2.73 -10.31
N THR A 190 -7.00 3.54 -9.75
CA THR A 190 -8.43 3.55 -10.06
C THR A 190 -8.70 4.29 -11.37
N TYR A 191 -8.09 5.46 -11.55
CA TYR A 191 -8.33 6.32 -12.69
C TYR A 191 -7.03 6.83 -13.30
N ALA A 192 -6.84 6.57 -14.60
CA ALA A 192 -5.66 7.02 -15.34
C ALA A 192 -5.55 8.57 -15.45
N TRP A 193 -6.66 9.29 -15.28
CA TRP A 193 -6.69 10.76 -15.30
C TRP A 193 -6.40 11.40 -13.93
N CYS A 194 -6.40 10.61 -12.85
CA CYS A 194 -6.21 11.12 -11.51
C CYS A 194 -4.74 11.50 -11.29
N THR A 195 -4.51 12.70 -10.77
CA THR A 195 -3.19 13.25 -10.49
C THR A 195 -2.73 12.99 -9.06
N GLU A 196 -3.63 12.53 -8.19
CA GLU A 196 -3.28 12.10 -6.84
C GLU A 196 -2.36 10.88 -6.86
N ARG A 197 -1.52 10.79 -5.83
CA ARG A 197 -0.56 9.72 -5.66
C ARG A 197 -0.83 8.96 -4.37
N GLY A 198 -0.42 7.70 -4.35
CA GLY A 198 -0.63 6.84 -3.20
C GLY A 198 -1.98 6.17 -3.16
N GLN A 199 -2.32 5.69 -1.97
CA GLN A 199 -3.65 5.18 -1.69
C GLN A 199 -4.51 6.34 -1.20
N HIS A 200 -5.60 6.59 -1.91
CA HIS A 200 -6.51 7.70 -1.64
C HIS A 200 -7.93 7.29 -2.07
N GLU A 201 -8.94 7.88 -1.43
CA GLU A 201 -10.37 7.63 -1.73
C GLU A 201 -10.93 8.66 -2.71
N ASP A 202 -10.48 9.91 -2.58
CA ASP A 202 -10.89 11.00 -3.46
C ASP A 202 -9.94 11.09 -4.66
N HIS A 203 -10.50 11.23 -5.85
CA HIS A 203 -9.76 11.27 -7.10
C HIS A 203 -9.92 12.64 -7.75
N GLN A 204 -8.82 13.34 -7.97
CA GLN A 204 -8.79 14.63 -8.65
C GLN A 204 -7.93 14.55 -9.90
N GLY A 205 -8.44 15.11 -11.00
CA GLY A 205 -7.69 15.28 -12.24
C GLY A 205 -6.90 16.59 -12.26
N ALA A 206 -6.02 16.72 -13.26
CA ALA A 206 -5.28 17.95 -13.48
C ALA A 206 -6.22 19.15 -13.67
N PRO A 207 -5.91 20.33 -13.08
CA PRO A 207 -6.70 21.54 -13.28
C PRO A 207 -6.64 22.04 -14.72
N ILE A 208 -7.79 22.46 -15.22
CA ILE A 208 -7.92 23.29 -16.42
C ILE A 208 -8.28 24.69 -15.92
N ALA A 209 -7.29 25.57 -15.89
CA ALA A 209 -7.42 26.88 -15.29
C ALA A 209 -7.21 28.02 -16.29
N VAL A 210 -8.00 29.09 -16.14
CA VAL A 210 -7.76 30.40 -16.76
C VAL A 210 -7.16 31.30 -15.68
N THR A 211 -5.95 31.80 -15.92
CA THR A 211 -5.21 32.64 -14.97
C THR A 211 -5.02 34.04 -15.53
N VAL A 212 -5.11 35.04 -14.64
CA VAL A 212 -4.75 36.43 -15.00
C VAL A 212 -3.22 36.57 -14.87
N PRO A 213 -2.53 37.17 -15.85
CA PRO A 213 -1.10 37.40 -15.75
C PRO A 213 -0.72 38.17 -14.48
N GLY A 214 0.12 37.55 -13.64
CA GLY A 214 0.58 38.15 -12.38
C GLY A 214 -0.27 37.82 -11.16
N GLU A 215 -1.41 37.13 -11.32
CA GLU A 215 -2.20 36.61 -10.20
C GLU A 215 -1.80 35.17 -9.89
N THR A 216 -1.85 34.84 -8.60
CA THR A 216 -1.55 33.49 -8.10
C THR A 216 -2.76 32.56 -8.21
N ASP A 217 -3.96 33.10 -8.03
CA ASP A 217 -5.19 32.31 -8.04
C ASP A 217 -5.83 32.32 -9.44
N PRO A 218 -6.33 31.17 -9.91
CA PRO A 218 -6.99 31.11 -11.20
C PRO A 218 -8.34 31.85 -11.16
N TYR A 219 -8.64 32.60 -12.21
CA TYR A 219 -9.93 33.24 -12.41
C TYR A 219 -11.05 32.20 -12.59
N LEU A 220 -10.72 31.08 -13.22
CA LEU A 220 -11.62 29.95 -13.40
C LEU A 220 -10.81 28.66 -13.34
N ASP A 221 -11.28 27.66 -12.61
CA ASP A 221 -10.68 26.31 -12.55
C ASP A 221 -11.76 25.24 -12.77
N ALA A 222 -11.36 24.16 -13.43
CA ALA A 222 -12.17 22.98 -13.65
C ALA A 222 -11.34 21.72 -13.49
N ARG A 223 -11.87 20.72 -12.77
CA ARG A 223 -11.20 19.43 -12.54
C ARG A 223 -12.16 18.28 -12.72
N LEU A 224 -11.63 17.13 -13.16
CA LEU A 224 -12.35 15.86 -13.00
C LEU A 224 -12.29 15.46 -11.53
N LEU A 225 -13.45 15.09 -10.97
CA LEU A 225 -13.58 14.62 -9.60
C LEU A 225 -14.25 13.25 -9.59
N SER A 226 -13.86 12.39 -8.65
CA SER A 226 -14.58 11.17 -8.31
C SER A 226 -14.35 10.83 -6.85
N PHE A 227 -15.41 10.44 -6.16
CA PHE A 227 -15.40 9.96 -4.77
C PHE A 227 -15.62 8.44 -4.73
N GLY A 228 -15.37 7.77 -5.85
CA GLY A 228 -15.56 6.34 -6.04
C GLY A 228 -16.16 5.98 -7.42
N PRO A 229 -16.07 4.71 -7.84
CA PRO A 229 -16.58 4.26 -9.13
C PRO A 229 -18.04 4.69 -9.39
N GLY A 230 -18.28 5.38 -10.50
CA GLY A 230 -19.63 5.83 -10.89
C GLY A 230 -20.06 7.17 -10.29
N THR A 231 -19.20 7.84 -9.53
CA THR A 231 -19.45 9.19 -8.96
C THR A 231 -18.70 10.30 -9.70
N GLU A 232 -18.29 10.04 -10.95
CA GLU A 232 -17.49 10.98 -11.72
C GLU A 232 -18.27 12.28 -12.00
N SER A 233 -17.66 13.40 -11.65
CA SER A 233 -18.19 14.75 -11.85
C SER A 233 -17.08 15.70 -12.31
N ILE A 234 -17.47 16.93 -12.61
CA ILE A 234 -16.54 18.01 -12.92
C ILE A 234 -16.69 19.05 -11.82
N GLY A 235 -15.67 19.21 -10.99
CA GLY A 235 -15.57 20.36 -10.09
C GLY A 235 -15.34 21.59 -10.95
N PHE A 236 -16.25 22.55 -10.91
CA PHE A 236 -16.20 23.77 -11.71
C PHE A 236 -16.57 24.97 -10.83
N ALA A 237 -15.62 25.88 -10.66
CA ALA A 237 -15.70 26.96 -9.66
C ALA A 237 -16.00 26.41 -8.25
N GLU A 238 -17.18 26.66 -7.71
CA GLU A 238 -17.61 26.23 -6.36
C GLU A 238 -18.69 25.15 -6.42
N SER A 239 -18.80 24.42 -7.53
CA SER A 239 -19.86 23.43 -7.71
C SER A 239 -19.38 22.19 -8.46
N ASP A 240 -19.90 21.03 -8.04
CA ASP A 240 -19.71 19.77 -8.75
C ASP A 240 -20.84 19.60 -9.74
N VAL A 241 -20.49 19.49 -11.02
CA VAL A 241 -21.45 19.42 -12.11
C VAL A 241 -21.29 18.13 -12.91
N THR A 242 -22.41 17.63 -13.44
CA THR A 242 -22.39 16.52 -14.39
C THR A 242 -21.73 16.95 -15.72
N PRO A 243 -21.26 16.00 -16.56
CA PRO A 243 -20.74 16.33 -17.89
C PRO A 243 -21.71 17.12 -18.76
N GLY A 244 -23.02 16.89 -18.62
CA GLY A 244 -24.06 17.64 -19.33
C GLY A 244 -24.14 19.09 -18.86
N GLN A 245 -24.18 19.32 -17.55
CA GLN A 245 -24.17 20.65 -16.94
C GLN A 245 -22.89 21.41 -17.25
N ALA A 246 -21.72 20.77 -17.18
CA ALA A 246 -20.43 21.40 -17.55
C ALA A 246 -20.43 21.94 -18.99
N ARG A 247 -21.03 21.20 -19.94
CA ARG A 247 -21.17 21.69 -21.32
C ARG A 247 -22.11 22.88 -21.43
N GLN A 248 -23.17 22.93 -20.62
CA GLN A 248 -24.08 24.08 -20.55
C GLN A 248 -23.36 25.30 -19.99
N GLU A 249 -22.61 25.14 -18.89
CA GLU A 249 -21.79 26.24 -18.33
C GLU A 249 -20.74 26.72 -19.33
N ALA A 250 -20.05 25.81 -20.01
CA ALA A 250 -19.11 26.17 -21.07
C ALA A 250 -19.78 26.93 -22.23
N ALA A 251 -21.04 26.63 -22.57
CA ALA A 251 -21.78 27.38 -23.59
C ALA A 251 -22.10 28.81 -23.12
N LYS A 252 -22.53 28.98 -21.86
CA LYS A 252 -22.79 30.30 -21.26
C LYS A 252 -21.53 31.17 -21.23
N LEU A 253 -20.38 30.58 -20.88
CA LEU A 253 -19.11 31.30 -20.86
C LEU A 253 -18.68 31.79 -22.24
N ARG A 254 -18.90 30.98 -23.28
CA ARG A 254 -18.64 31.40 -24.67
C ARG A 254 -19.54 32.56 -25.08
N GLU A 255 -20.84 32.44 -24.83
CA GLU A 255 -21.80 33.53 -25.12
C GLU A 255 -21.42 34.82 -24.37
N PHE A 256 -21.00 34.70 -23.10
CA PHE A 256 -20.52 35.85 -22.34
C PHE A 256 -19.27 36.47 -22.95
N ALA A 257 -18.28 35.67 -23.34
CA ALA A 257 -17.06 36.13 -23.99
C ALA A 257 -17.38 36.86 -25.31
N ASP A 258 -18.22 36.29 -26.16
CA ASP A 258 -18.65 36.90 -27.42
C ASP A 258 -19.31 38.28 -27.19
N ARG A 259 -20.13 38.40 -26.15
CA ARG A 259 -20.78 39.67 -25.77
C ARG A 259 -19.78 40.69 -25.25
N LEU A 260 -18.79 40.25 -24.47
CA LEU A 260 -17.72 41.12 -23.96
C LEU A 260 -16.86 41.67 -25.10
N GLU A 261 -16.51 40.83 -26.07
CA GLU A 261 -15.81 41.25 -27.30
C GLU A 261 -16.63 42.28 -28.09
N GLY A 262 -17.95 42.06 -28.21
CA GLY A 262 -18.85 43.02 -28.82
C GLY A 262 -18.86 44.40 -28.13
N LEU A 263 -18.78 44.43 -26.79
CA LEU A 263 -18.66 45.70 -26.03
C LEU A 263 -17.31 46.38 -26.27
N ALA A 264 -16.21 45.62 -26.28
CA ALA A 264 -14.89 46.16 -26.57
C ALA A 264 -14.84 46.81 -27.97
N ALA A 265 -15.41 46.15 -28.98
CA ALA A 265 -15.49 46.68 -30.34
C ALA A 265 -16.30 48.00 -30.41
N VAL A 266 -17.35 48.15 -29.59
CA VAL A 266 -18.11 49.41 -29.51
C VAL A 266 -17.25 50.55 -28.95
N VAL A 267 -16.43 50.27 -27.93
CA VAL A 267 -15.50 51.26 -27.34
C VAL A 267 -14.41 51.65 -28.34
N GLU A 268 -13.82 50.68 -29.04
CA GLU A 268 -12.77 50.93 -30.05
C GLU A 268 -13.27 51.74 -31.25
N ALA A 269 -14.53 51.57 -31.63
CA ALA A 269 -15.16 52.31 -32.72
C ALA A 269 -15.39 53.81 -32.41
N GLY A 270 -15.07 54.28 -31.20
CA GLY A 270 -14.99 55.71 -30.87
C GLY A 270 -16.34 56.42 -30.82
N ARG A 271 -17.35 55.81 -30.19
CA ARG A 271 -18.51 56.58 -29.69
C ARG A 271 -18.21 57.24 -28.36
#